data_AF-A0A935QWK8-F1
#
_entry.id   AF-A0A935QWK8-F1
#
_cell.length_a   1.000
_cell.length_b   1.000
_cell.length_c   1.000
_cell.angle_alpha   90.00
_cell.angle_beta   90.00
_cell.angle_gamma   90.00
#
_symmetry.space_group_name_H-M   'P 1'
#
loop_
_entity.id
_entity.type
_entity.pdbx_description
1 polymer ?
#
loop_
_entity_poly.entity_id
_entity_poly.type
_entity_poly.pdbx_seq_one_letter_code
_entity_poly.pdbx_strand_id
1 'polypeptide(L)'
;MLTEALLSDAAPGLYVNTLDFGTETFDASLLSEGGQIIYEAGNLGGSSLLSEVFAYEVLYRCELATLLKTEGEIVYTDTGGKKTDLLVEIDGLKLGVSVTRAYHYPPDDPYTLALATELLTKKLGDLPLSTANVAPEDAWVKQLLSILAYTPEHAALIEESWLTLDAELRGDAILIVTATEGADEELY
;
A
#
# COMPACT_ATOMS: atom_id res chain seq x y z
N MET A 1 -1.53 -14.21 6.01
CA MET A 1 -1.69 -13.19 7.07
C MET A 1 -3.11 -12.64 7.07
N LEU A 2 -3.63 -12.35 5.89
CA LEU A 2 -5.02 -12.00 5.64
C LEU A 2 -5.83 -13.30 5.59
N THR A 3 -6.99 -13.32 6.23
CA THR A 3 -7.91 -14.47 6.17
C THR A 3 -9.19 -14.03 5.48
N GLU A 4 -9.89 -14.96 4.82
CA GLU A 4 -11.20 -14.69 4.22
C GLU A 4 -12.16 -14.01 5.22
N ALA A 5 -12.14 -14.44 6.50
CA ALA A 5 -12.94 -13.83 7.56
C ALA A 5 -12.58 -12.35 7.77
N LEU A 6 -11.29 -11.99 7.81
CA LEU A 6 -10.88 -10.59 7.91
C LEU A 6 -11.25 -9.79 6.66
N LEU A 7 -11.11 -10.38 5.48
CA LEU A 7 -11.39 -9.69 4.21
C LEU A 7 -12.89 -9.46 3.99
N SER A 8 -13.75 -10.21 4.68
CA SER A 8 -15.21 -10.10 4.64
C SER A 8 -15.83 -9.39 5.85
N ASP A 9 -15.06 -9.16 6.92
CA ASP A 9 -15.47 -8.41 8.12
C ASP A 9 -15.25 -6.89 7.95
N ALA A 10 -16.04 -6.08 8.64
CA ALA A 10 -15.89 -4.63 8.73
C ALA A 10 -14.82 -4.20 9.77
N ALA A 11 -14.08 -5.15 10.34
CA ALA A 11 -13.00 -4.86 11.27
C ALA A 11 -11.76 -4.33 10.53
N PRO A 12 -11.12 -3.26 11.06
CA PRO A 12 -9.84 -2.81 10.55
C PRO A 12 -8.72 -3.75 10.97
N GLY A 13 -7.61 -3.74 10.22
CA GLY A 13 -6.44 -4.58 10.49
C GLY A 13 -5.15 -3.77 10.49
N LEU A 14 -4.16 -4.21 11.27
CA LEU A 14 -2.79 -3.70 11.19
C LEU A 14 -1.83 -4.89 11.16
N TYR A 15 -0.94 -4.88 10.18
CA TYR A 15 0.13 -5.84 10.03
C TYR A 15 1.44 -5.13 9.77
N VAL A 16 2.47 -5.51 10.52
CA VAL A 16 3.81 -4.96 10.39
C VAL A 16 4.75 -6.10 10.00
N ASN A 17 5.55 -5.90 8.96
CA ASN A 17 6.58 -6.82 8.53
C ASN A 17 7.85 -6.06 8.12
N THR A 18 8.91 -6.81 7.82
CA THR A 18 10.18 -6.27 7.34
C THR A 18 10.54 -6.89 6.00
N LEU A 19 11.20 -6.09 5.16
CA LEU A 19 11.77 -6.50 3.89
C LEU A 19 13.24 -6.07 3.87
N ASP A 20 14.14 -7.05 3.78
CA ASP A 20 15.58 -6.84 3.70
C ASP A 20 16.05 -7.18 2.27
N PHE A 21 16.59 -6.18 1.58
CA PHE A 21 17.14 -6.31 0.23
C PHE A 21 18.59 -6.80 0.21
N GLY A 22 19.24 -6.88 1.38
CA GLY A 22 20.63 -7.23 1.52
C GLY A 22 21.54 -6.27 0.75
N THR A 23 22.49 -6.84 0.01
CA THR A 23 23.43 -6.08 -0.85
C THR A 23 23.26 -6.41 -2.32
N GLU A 24 22.13 -7.03 -2.68
CA GLU A 24 21.88 -7.50 -4.04
C GLU A 24 21.48 -6.31 -4.92
N THR A 25 21.94 -6.31 -6.17
CA THR A 25 21.47 -5.32 -7.14
C THR A 25 20.04 -5.67 -7.55
N PHE A 26 19.17 -4.66 -7.65
CA PHE A 26 17.81 -4.85 -8.13
C PHE A 26 17.80 -5.48 -9.52
N ASP A 27 17.10 -6.62 -9.63
CA ASP A 27 16.88 -7.34 -10.88
C ASP A 27 15.38 -7.56 -11.08
N ALA A 28 14.78 -6.76 -11.97
CA ALA A 28 13.35 -6.83 -12.25
C ALA A 28 12.89 -8.21 -12.77
N SER A 29 13.80 -9.04 -13.32
CA SER A 29 13.45 -10.38 -13.78
C SER A 29 13.15 -11.36 -12.63
N LEU A 30 13.52 -11.02 -11.40
CA LEU A 30 13.23 -11.79 -10.19
C LEU A 30 11.89 -11.42 -9.52
N LEU A 31 11.24 -10.36 -10.00
CA LEU A 31 9.87 -10.02 -9.61
C LEU A 31 8.90 -11.11 -10.08
N SER A 32 7.79 -11.23 -9.38
CA SER A 32 6.66 -12.03 -9.87
C SER A 32 6.13 -11.49 -11.20
N GLU A 33 5.31 -12.28 -11.89
CA GLU A 33 4.67 -11.84 -13.14
C GLU A 33 3.91 -10.53 -12.97
N GLY A 34 3.12 -10.39 -11.90
CA GLY A 34 2.42 -9.13 -11.59
C GLY A 34 3.39 -7.98 -11.24
N GLY A 35 4.48 -8.27 -10.54
CA GLY A 35 5.51 -7.26 -10.24
C GLY A 35 6.20 -6.74 -11.50
N GLN A 36 6.47 -7.62 -12.47
CA GLN A 36 7.02 -7.23 -13.77
C GLN A 36 6.01 -6.39 -14.57
N ILE A 37 4.72 -6.73 -14.56
CA ILE A 37 3.68 -5.94 -15.21
C ILE A 37 3.62 -4.52 -14.63
N ILE A 38 3.62 -4.38 -13.30
CA ILE A 38 3.62 -3.06 -12.63
C ILE A 38 4.88 -2.29 -13.02
N TYR A 39 6.05 -2.94 -12.97
CA TYR A 39 7.32 -2.31 -13.34
C TYR A 39 7.34 -1.83 -14.79
N GLU A 40 6.84 -2.64 -15.73
CA GLU A 40 6.79 -2.32 -17.16
C GLU A 40 5.74 -1.26 -17.52
N ALA A 41 4.58 -1.27 -16.86
CA ALA A 41 3.56 -0.24 -17.00
C ALA A 41 4.12 1.15 -16.62
N GLY A 42 5.15 1.17 -15.76
CA GLY A 42 5.70 2.38 -15.18
C GLY A 42 4.70 3.02 -14.22
N ASN A 43 4.93 4.28 -13.87
CA ASN A 43 3.96 5.07 -13.14
C ASN A 43 3.46 6.24 -13.99
N LEU A 44 2.28 6.77 -13.65
CA LEU A 44 1.66 7.90 -14.34
C LEU A 44 2.32 9.26 -13.98
N GLY A 45 3.66 9.28 -13.78
CA GLY A 45 4.46 10.48 -13.57
C GLY A 45 4.97 10.73 -12.15
N GLY A 46 5.26 9.68 -11.37
CA GLY A 46 5.68 9.76 -9.97
C GLY A 46 7.07 9.18 -9.67
N SER A 47 7.48 9.17 -8.40
CA SER A 47 8.63 8.41 -7.89
C SER A 47 8.25 7.09 -7.20
N SER A 48 6.96 6.72 -7.23
CA SER A 48 6.40 5.62 -6.45
C SER A 48 6.47 4.23 -7.11
N LEU A 49 7.10 4.10 -8.29
CA LEU A 49 7.02 2.86 -9.08
C LEU A 49 7.49 1.64 -8.26
N LEU A 50 8.69 1.72 -7.68
CA LEU A 50 9.20 0.62 -6.85
C LEU A 50 8.37 0.44 -5.58
N SER A 51 7.76 1.50 -5.06
CA SER A 51 6.87 1.36 -3.91
C SER A 51 5.64 0.50 -4.23
N GLU A 52 5.06 0.69 -5.40
CA GLU A 52 3.92 -0.09 -5.89
C GLU A 52 4.31 -1.53 -6.20
N VAL A 53 5.46 -1.71 -6.86
CA VAL A 53 6.03 -3.04 -7.12
C VAL A 53 6.22 -3.81 -5.81
N PHE A 54 6.88 -3.23 -4.80
CA PHE A 54 7.15 -3.96 -3.56
C PHE A 54 5.93 -4.12 -2.65
N ALA A 55 4.98 -3.18 -2.68
CA ALA A 55 3.68 -3.38 -2.06
C ALA A 55 2.97 -4.62 -2.64
N TYR A 56 3.00 -4.79 -3.97
CA TYR A 56 2.48 -5.97 -4.62
C TYR A 56 3.30 -7.23 -4.32
N GLU A 57 4.63 -7.18 -4.37
CA GLU A 57 5.48 -8.34 -4.09
C GLU A 57 5.28 -8.89 -2.68
N VAL A 58 5.07 -8.03 -1.67
CA VAL A 58 4.72 -8.47 -0.32
C VAL A 58 3.39 -9.23 -0.33
N LEU A 59 2.37 -8.72 -1.00
CA LEU A 59 1.07 -9.39 -1.10
C LEU A 59 1.15 -10.70 -1.90
N TYR A 60 1.89 -10.73 -3.01
CA TYR A 60 2.10 -11.92 -3.82
C TYR A 60 2.81 -13.02 -3.00
N ARG A 61 3.91 -12.66 -2.34
CA ARG A 61 4.77 -13.64 -1.65
C ARG A 61 4.17 -14.12 -0.32
N CYS A 62 3.41 -13.28 0.37
CA CYS A 62 2.84 -13.61 1.68
C CYS A 62 1.39 -14.12 1.58
N GLU A 63 0.62 -13.60 0.63
CA GLU A 63 -0.84 -13.78 0.54
C GLU A 63 -1.30 -14.38 -0.80
N LEU A 64 -0.37 -14.78 -1.67
CA LEU A 64 -0.67 -15.36 -2.99
C LEU A 64 -1.54 -14.45 -3.86
N ALA A 65 -1.38 -13.13 -3.70
CA ALA A 65 -2.17 -12.14 -4.43
C ALA A 65 -1.92 -12.20 -5.93
N THR A 66 -2.99 -12.19 -6.72
CA THR A 66 -2.90 -12.07 -8.19
C THR A 66 -3.18 -10.62 -8.58
N LEU A 67 -2.32 -10.02 -9.40
CA LEU A 67 -2.58 -8.70 -9.97
C LEU A 67 -3.74 -8.79 -10.96
N LEU A 68 -4.76 -7.94 -10.80
CA LEU A 68 -5.85 -7.82 -11.76
C LEU A 68 -5.65 -6.61 -12.66
N LYS A 69 -5.34 -5.45 -12.07
CA LYS A 69 -5.18 -4.17 -12.78
C LYS A 69 -4.22 -3.23 -12.04
N THR A 70 -3.48 -2.44 -12.81
CA THR A 70 -2.72 -1.27 -12.34
C THR A 70 -3.60 -0.01 -12.30
N GLU A 71 -3.14 1.08 -11.67
CA GLU A 71 -3.88 2.35 -11.55
C GLU A 71 -4.43 2.84 -12.92
N GLY A 72 -3.63 2.70 -13.98
CA GLY A 72 -3.98 3.13 -15.33
C GLY A 72 -5.07 2.29 -16.01
N GLU A 73 -5.35 1.09 -15.49
CA GLU A 73 -6.29 0.12 -16.06
C GLU A 73 -7.61 0.04 -15.26
N ILE A 74 -7.60 0.45 -13.99
CA ILE A 74 -8.80 0.53 -13.17
C ILE A 74 -9.74 1.59 -13.74
N VAL A 75 -11.00 1.21 -13.93
CA VAL A 75 -12.02 2.09 -14.48
C VAL A 75 -12.68 2.89 -13.35
N TYR A 76 -12.66 4.21 -13.48
CA TYR A 76 -13.28 5.15 -12.55
C TYR A 76 -14.42 5.92 -13.21
N THR A 77 -15.42 6.27 -12.42
CA THR A 77 -16.59 7.05 -12.85
C THR A 77 -16.26 8.54 -13.02
N ASP A 78 -15.41 9.09 -12.16
CA ASP A 78 -14.81 10.42 -12.28
C ASP A 78 -13.29 10.30 -12.47
N THR A 79 -12.83 10.67 -13.67
CA THR A 79 -11.41 10.63 -14.03
C THR A 79 -10.53 11.57 -13.20
N GLY A 80 -11.11 12.63 -12.61
CA GLY A 80 -10.42 13.59 -11.75
C GLY A 80 -10.55 13.29 -10.24
N GLY A 81 -11.30 12.25 -9.87
CA GLY A 81 -11.51 11.84 -8.49
C GLY A 81 -10.31 11.10 -7.87
N LYS A 82 -10.47 10.69 -6.61
CA LYS A 82 -9.49 9.85 -5.93
C LYS A 82 -9.41 8.46 -6.58
N LYS A 83 -8.21 7.91 -6.64
CA LYS A 83 -7.88 6.64 -7.28
C LYS A 83 -7.10 5.74 -6.32
N THR A 84 -6.93 4.50 -6.72
CA THR A 84 -6.28 3.42 -6.00
C THR A 84 -5.19 2.87 -6.91
N ASP A 85 -4.03 2.54 -6.34
CA ASP A 85 -2.83 2.24 -7.11
C ASP A 85 -2.90 0.86 -7.79
N LEU A 86 -3.49 -0.14 -7.12
CA LEU A 86 -3.62 -1.50 -7.66
C LEU A 86 -4.98 -2.13 -7.34
N LEU A 87 -5.42 -3.03 -8.22
CA LEU A 87 -6.50 -3.98 -7.97
C LEU A 87 -5.91 -5.38 -7.97
N VAL A 88 -6.08 -6.10 -6.87
CA VAL A 88 -5.57 -7.47 -6.70
C VAL A 88 -6.71 -8.43 -6.34
N GLU A 89 -6.47 -9.71 -6.54
CA GLU A 89 -7.31 -10.80 -6.04
C GLU A 89 -6.55 -11.57 -4.95
N ILE A 90 -7.20 -11.75 -3.80
CA ILE A 90 -6.73 -12.63 -2.70
C ILE A 90 -7.92 -13.48 -2.28
N ASP A 91 -7.75 -14.81 -2.24
CA ASP A 91 -8.82 -15.77 -1.91
C ASP A 91 -10.12 -15.58 -2.73
N GLY A 92 -9.99 -15.18 -4.00
CA GLY A 92 -11.13 -14.92 -4.90
C GLY A 92 -11.87 -13.60 -4.64
N LEU A 93 -11.36 -12.75 -3.76
CA LEU A 93 -11.91 -11.43 -3.46
C LEU A 93 -11.07 -10.32 -4.11
N LYS A 94 -11.76 -9.39 -4.79
CA LYS A 94 -11.13 -8.17 -5.32
C LYS A 94 -10.84 -7.19 -4.19
N LEU A 95 -9.59 -6.76 -4.08
CA LEU A 95 -9.12 -5.80 -3.09
C LEU A 95 -8.45 -4.60 -3.78
N GLY A 96 -8.84 -3.40 -3.38
CA GLY A 96 -8.12 -2.19 -3.76
C GLY A 96 -6.90 -2.01 -2.88
N VAL A 97 -5.75 -1.68 -3.47
CA VAL A 97 -4.51 -1.43 -2.72
C VAL A 97 -4.04 -0.02 -3.00
N SER A 98 -4.06 0.81 -1.96
CA SER A 98 -3.41 2.11 -1.98
C SER A 98 -2.00 2.01 -1.40
N VAL A 99 -1.06 2.72 -2.02
CA VAL A 99 0.35 2.70 -1.66
C VAL A 99 0.77 4.08 -1.16
N THR A 100 1.60 4.09 -0.14
CA THR A 100 2.25 5.30 0.36
C THR A 100 3.57 4.94 1.04
N ARG A 101 4.32 5.97 1.40
CA ARG A 101 5.62 5.85 2.04
C ARG A 101 5.62 6.58 3.36
N ALA A 102 6.13 5.94 4.40
CA ALA A 102 6.48 6.59 5.66
C ALA A 102 7.96 7.01 5.55
N TYR A 103 8.16 8.16 4.92
CA TYR A 103 9.45 8.76 4.62
C TYR A 103 9.34 10.29 4.72
N HIS A 104 10.42 10.96 5.10
CA HIS A 104 10.52 12.42 5.14
C HIS A 104 11.84 12.88 4.53
N TYR A 105 11.78 13.98 3.77
CA TYR A 105 12.94 14.57 3.13
C TYR A 105 13.24 15.96 3.75
N PRO A 106 14.50 16.26 4.06
CA PRO A 106 15.69 15.39 3.92
C PRO A 106 15.66 14.19 4.90
N PRO A 107 16.29 13.05 4.56
CA PRO A 107 16.27 11.85 5.41
C PRO A 107 16.94 12.05 6.78
N ASP A 108 17.81 13.05 6.90
CA ASP A 108 18.45 13.44 8.16
C ASP A 108 17.47 14.13 9.12
N ASP A 109 16.35 14.66 8.62
CA ASP A 109 15.31 15.25 9.45
C ASP A 109 14.42 14.14 10.03
N PRO A 110 14.08 14.22 11.33
CA PRO A 110 13.37 13.14 11.99
C PRO A 110 11.95 12.99 11.44
N TYR A 111 11.59 11.77 11.06
CA TYR A 111 10.19 11.39 10.92
C TYR A 111 9.57 11.30 12.31
N THR A 112 8.48 12.05 12.52
CA THR A 112 7.85 12.18 13.84
C THR A 112 6.48 11.52 13.87
N LEU A 113 5.98 11.23 15.08
CA LEU A 113 4.61 10.74 15.27
C LEU A 113 3.55 11.67 14.65
N ALA A 114 3.80 12.98 14.67
CA ALA A 114 2.92 13.97 14.04
C ALA A 114 2.86 13.79 12.52
N LEU A 115 4.02 13.58 11.87
CA LEU A 115 4.09 13.30 10.43
C LEU A 115 3.42 11.96 10.07
N ALA A 116 3.62 10.92 10.88
CA ALA A 116 2.93 9.64 10.73
C ALA A 116 1.40 9.80 10.83
N THR A 117 0.93 10.59 11.79
CA THR A 117 -0.50 10.86 12.00
C THR A 117 -1.11 11.68 10.87
N GLU A 118 -0.41 12.69 10.36
CA GLU A 118 -0.84 13.45 9.20
C GLU A 118 -0.96 12.56 7.96
N LEU A 119 0.05 11.71 7.72
CA LEU A 119 0.06 10.75 6.62
C LEU A 119 -1.12 9.80 6.68
N LEU A 120 -1.34 9.13 7.82
CA LEU A 120 -2.43 8.19 7.99
C LEU A 120 -3.79 8.86 7.89
N THR A 121 -3.98 10.02 8.53
CA THR A 121 -5.25 10.76 8.49
C THR A 121 -5.63 11.10 7.06
N LYS A 122 -4.67 11.61 6.27
CA LYS A 122 -4.88 11.93 4.87
C LYS A 122 -5.21 10.68 4.05
N LYS A 123 -4.41 9.63 4.18
CA LYS A 123 -4.55 8.43 3.34
C LYS A 123 -5.80 7.64 3.66
N LEU A 124 -6.14 7.46 4.94
CA LEU A 124 -7.36 6.81 5.37
C LEU A 124 -8.62 7.60 4.95
N GLY A 125 -8.57 8.93 5.02
CA GLY A 125 -9.67 9.77 4.52
C GLY A 125 -9.88 9.70 3.00
N ASP A 126 -8.84 9.38 2.23
CA ASP A 126 -8.92 9.23 0.77
C ASP A 126 -9.52 7.88 0.33
N LEU A 127 -9.42 6.80 1.13
CA LEU A 127 -9.86 5.46 0.72
C LEU A 127 -11.37 5.37 0.42
N PRO A 128 -12.28 5.90 1.27
CA PRO A 128 -13.71 5.88 0.95
C PRO A 128 -14.04 6.64 -0.33
N LEU A 129 -13.26 7.69 -0.65
CA LEU A 129 -13.44 8.48 -1.87
C LEU A 129 -13.03 7.69 -3.11
N SER A 130 -11.94 6.93 -3.07
CA SER A 130 -11.56 6.07 -4.21
C SER A 130 -12.50 4.87 -4.35
N THR A 131 -12.98 4.28 -3.25
CA THR A 131 -14.02 3.23 -3.27
C THR A 131 -15.32 3.74 -3.89
N ALA A 132 -15.74 4.97 -3.60
CA ALA A 132 -16.95 5.54 -4.20
C ALA A 132 -16.77 5.87 -5.70
N ASN A 133 -15.52 6.06 -6.15
CA ASN A 133 -15.22 6.49 -7.51
C ASN A 133 -15.06 5.33 -8.51
N VAL A 134 -14.71 4.12 -8.04
CA VAL A 134 -14.49 2.96 -8.94
C VAL A 134 -15.77 2.53 -9.65
N ALA A 135 -15.65 2.15 -10.92
CA ALA A 135 -16.76 1.62 -11.70
C ALA A 135 -17.17 0.21 -11.22
N PRO A 136 -18.44 -0.20 -11.40
CA PRO A 136 -18.93 -1.49 -10.90
C PRO A 136 -18.16 -2.73 -11.38
N GLU A 137 -17.52 -2.67 -12.55
CA GLU A 137 -16.73 -3.78 -13.10
C GLU A 137 -15.42 -4.05 -12.33
N ASP A 138 -14.86 -3.01 -11.70
CA ASP A 138 -13.60 -3.06 -10.95
C ASP A 138 -13.79 -2.87 -9.45
N ALA A 139 -15.05 -2.81 -8.98
CA ALA A 139 -15.36 -2.64 -7.58
C ALA A 139 -14.71 -3.74 -6.72
N TRP A 140 -13.97 -3.31 -5.70
CA TRP A 140 -13.40 -4.17 -4.68
C TRP A 140 -14.32 -4.26 -3.46
N VAL A 141 -14.15 -5.33 -2.68
CA VAL A 141 -14.92 -5.53 -1.45
C VAL A 141 -14.28 -4.85 -0.24
N LYS A 142 -12.97 -4.59 -0.29
CA LYS A 142 -12.19 -4.03 0.82
C LYS A 142 -10.92 -3.33 0.31
N GLN A 143 -10.38 -2.40 1.10
CA GLN A 143 -9.14 -1.71 0.80
C GLN A 143 -7.99 -2.07 1.75
N LEU A 144 -6.80 -2.17 1.17
CA LEU A 144 -5.53 -2.25 1.86
C LEU A 144 -4.80 -0.91 1.68
N LEU A 145 -4.20 -0.40 2.75
CA LEU A 145 -3.19 0.66 2.68
C LEU A 145 -1.83 0.04 2.94
N SER A 146 -1.04 -0.14 1.88
CA SER A 146 0.35 -0.58 1.96
C SER A 146 1.26 0.62 2.19
N ILE A 147 2.07 0.55 3.24
CA ILE A 147 2.97 1.61 3.67
C ILE A 147 4.38 1.05 3.68
N LEU A 148 5.23 1.52 2.76
CA LEU A 148 6.66 1.26 2.84
C LEU A 148 7.30 2.26 3.80
N ALA A 149 7.82 1.75 4.90
CA ALA A 149 8.47 2.54 5.93
C ALA A 149 9.98 2.52 5.75
N TYR A 150 10.58 3.71 5.80
CA TYR A 150 12.01 3.92 5.56
C TYR A 150 12.91 3.07 6.48
N THR A 151 12.55 3.00 7.76
CA THR A 151 13.23 2.16 8.76
C THR A 151 12.21 1.48 9.67
N PRO A 152 12.62 0.51 10.52
CA PRO A 152 11.75 -0.06 11.54
C PRO A 152 11.19 1.00 12.51
N GLU A 153 11.96 2.06 12.81
CA GLU A 153 11.49 3.18 13.63
C GLU A 153 10.35 3.96 12.97
N HIS A 154 10.38 4.13 11.64
CA HIS A 154 9.28 4.76 10.91
C HIS A 154 8.02 3.90 10.98
N ALA A 155 8.16 2.57 10.85
CA ALA A 155 7.03 1.65 11.00
C ALA A 155 6.45 1.69 12.41
N ALA A 156 7.30 1.77 13.44
CA ALA A 156 6.84 1.90 14.82
C ALA A 156 6.02 3.19 15.05
N LEU A 157 6.40 4.31 14.42
CA LEU A 157 5.64 5.56 14.48
C LEU A 157 4.30 5.47 13.73
N ILE A 158 4.23 4.72 12.63
CA ILE A 158 2.97 4.42 11.95
C ILE A 158 2.06 3.57 12.82
N GLU A 159 2.60 2.52 13.46
CA GLU A 159 1.85 1.66 14.39
C GLU A 159 1.34 2.46 15.60
N GLU A 160 2.19 3.27 16.23
CA GLU A 160 1.79 4.14 17.33
C GLU A 160 0.69 5.12 16.90
N SER A 161 0.84 5.74 15.73
CA SER A 161 -0.18 6.64 15.18
C SER A 161 -1.51 5.90 14.98
N TRP A 162 -1.49 4.76 14.30
CA TRP A 162 -2.67 3.93 14.06
C TRP A 162 -3.41 3.59 15.35
N LEU A 163 -2.70 3.20 16.40
CA LEU A 163 -3.29 2.84 17.69
C LEU A 163 -3.99 4.02 18.39
N THR A 164 -3.62 5.26 18.06
CA THR A 164 -4.21 6.49 18.62
C THR A 164 -5.30 7.13 17.77
N LEU A 165 -5.40 6.77 16.47
CA LEU A 165 -6.43 7.29 15.57
C LEU A 165 -7.84 6.90 16.03
N ASP A 166 -8.83 7.74 15.75
CA ASP A 166 -10.22 7.39 16.04
C ASP A 166 -10.70 6.20 15.19
N ALA A 167 -11.64 5.43 15.73
CA ALA A 167 -12.13 4.23 15.06
C ALA A 167 -12.92 4.54 13.77
N GLU A 168 -13.49 5.75 13.65
CA GLU A 168 -14.23 6.18 12.47
C GLU A 168 -13.29 6.36 11.27
N LEU A 169 -12.14 6.97 11.49
CA LEU A 169 -11.10 7.19 10.49
C LEU A 169 -10.39 5.89 10.09
N ARG A 170 -10.18 4.95 11.03
CA ARG A 170 -9.66 3.62 10.68
C ARG A 170 -10.63 2.84 9.78
N GLY A 171 -11.94 3.04 9.98
CA GLY A 171 -12.99 2.37 9.22
C GLY A 171 -12.81 0.85 9.25
N ASP A 172 -12.88 0.24 8.08
CA ASP A 172 -12.61 -1.18 7.83
C ASP A 172 -11.25 -1.42 7.12
N ALA A 173 -10.40 -0.39 6.99
CA ALA A 173 -9.15 -0.50 6.26
C ALA A 173 -8.17 -1.46 6.93
N ILE A 174 -7.39 -2.16 6.11
CA ILE A 174 -6.27 -2.98 6.58
C ILE A 174 -4.97 -2.27 6.22
N LEU A 175 -4.17 -1.95 7.24
CA LEU A 175 -2.82 -1.44 7.06
C LEU A 175 -1.82 -2.59 6.97
N ILE A 176 -0.95 -2.51 5.97
CA ILE A 176 0.23 -3.35 5.84
C ILE A 176 1.43 -2.42 5.84
N VAL A 177 2.20 -2.43 6.92
CA VAL A 177 3.39 -1.62 7.09
C VAL A 177 4.59 -2.51 6.87
N THR A 178 5.35 -2.22 5.82
CA THR A 178 6.57 -2.94 5.46
C THR A 178 7.77 -2.04 5.71
N ALA A 179 8.50 -2.34 6.78
CA ALA A 179 9.76 -1.66 7.08
C ALA A 179 10.89 -2.21 6.22
N THR A 180 11.80 -1.33 5.87
CA THR A 180 13.08 -1.61 5.19
C THR A 180 14.22 -1.11 6.09
N GLU A 181 15.46 -1.10 5.62
CA GLU A 181 16.64 -0.80 6.48
C GLU A 181 17.25 0.60 6.20
N GLY A 182 16.53 1.48 5.51
CA GLY A 182 16.95 2.86 5.22
C GLY A 182 18.11 2.97 4.24
N ALA A 183 18.38 1.91 3.47
CA ALA A 183 19.45 1.86 2.45
C ALA A 183 18.89 1.74 1.01
N ASP A 184 17.57 1.85 0.85
CA ASP A 184 16.85 1.50 -0.37
C ASP A 184 16.24 2.74 -1.04
N GLU A 185 17.06 3.79 -1.25
CA GLU A 185 16.60 5.14 -1.65
C GLU A 185 15.61 5.17 -2.82
N GLU A 186 15.76 4.25 -3.79
CA GLU A 186 14.90 4.15 -4.96
C GLU A 186 13.44 3.77 -4.63
N LEU A 187 13.18 3.26 -3.41
CA LEU A 187 11.83 2.94 -2.94
C LEU A 187 11.07 4.15 -2.40
N TYR A 188 11.72 5.27 -2.05
CA TYR A 188 11.11 6.34 -1.22
C TYR A 188 10.74 7.66 -1.92
#